data_AF-A0A154III4-F1
#
_entry.id   AF-A0A154III4-F1
#
_cell.length_a   1.000
_cell.length_b   1.000
_cell.length_c   1.000
_cell.angle_alpha   90.00
_cell.angle_beta   90.00
_cell.angle_gamma   90.00
#
_symmetry.space_group_name_H-M   'P 1'
#
loop_
_entity.id
_entity.type
_entity.pdbx_description
1 polymer ?
#
loop_
_entity_poly.entity_id
_entity_poly.type
_entity_poly.pdbx_seq_one_letter_code
_entity_poly.pdbx_strand_id
1 'polypeptide(L)'
;MDDFVNLVNRSWEATDPVTLACLVLWRLNHIHPFINGNGRTARAACYFVLCLKLGALLPGEKILPELLTENRDRYVVALRAADASLAEGALNLAELHSLVSELLDEQVDQVVEGNGE
;
A
#
# COMPACT_ATOMS: atom_id res chain seq x y z
N MET A 1 6.81 15.22 8.04
CA MET A 1 6.62 14.84 6.62
C MET A 1 7.96 14.66 5.94
N ASP A 2 8.93 15.55 6.13
CA ASP A 2 10.27 15.44 5.55
C ASP A 2 10.96 14.11 5.85
N ASP A 3 10.94 13.65 7.10
CA ASP A 3 11.51 12.34 7.47
C ASP A 3 10.85 11.16 6.74
N PHE A 4 9.54 11.26 6.49
CA PHE A 4 8.81 10.25 5.75
C PHE A 4 9.24 10.21 4.29
N VAL A 5 9.31 11.36 3.62
CA VAL A 5 9.78 11.45 2.22
C VAL A 5 11.23 10.96 2.10
N ASN A 6 12.10 11.39 3.03
CA ASN A 6 13.48 10.95 3.07
C ASN A 6 13.62 9.44 3.32
N LEU A 7 12.77 8.86 4.18
CA LEU A 7 12.74 7.41 4.41
C LEU A 7 12.37 6.66 3.13
N VAL A 8 11.31 7.08 2.43
CA VAL A 8 10.90 6.47 1.15
C VAL A 8 12.04 6.53 0.13
N ASN A 9 12.68 7.69 -0.02
CA ASN A 9 13.80 7.86 -0.96
C ASN A 9 15.01 7.00 -0.62
N ARG A 10 15.36 6.87 0.67
CA ARG A 10 16.47 6.01 1.11
C ARG A 10 16.17 4.53 0.94
N SER A 11 14.93 4.13 1.14
CA SER A 11 14.48 2.74 0.95
C SER A 11 14.24 2.38 -0.51
N TRP A 12 14.29 3.35 -1.44
CA TRP A 12 13.87 3.18 -2.82
C TRP A 12 14.58 2.03 -3.52
N GLU A 13 15.90 1.93 -3.44
CA GLU A 13 16.68 0.87 -4.11
C GLU A 13 16.71 -0.45 -3.31
N ALA A 14 16.59 -0.38 -1.98
CA ALA A 14 16.84 -1.52 -1.09
C ALA A 14 15.59 -2.36 -0.80
N THR A 15 14.40 -1.85 -1.10
CA THR A 15 13.12 -2.47 -0.77
C THR A 15 12.41 -2.90 -2.05
N ASP A 16 11.64 -3.98 -2.03
CA ASP A 16 10.81 -4.37 -3.17
C ASP A 16 9.60 -3.41 -3.35
N PRO A 17 8.93 -3.40 -4.51
CA PRO A 17 7.84 -2.46 -4.78
C PRO A 17 6.66 -2.54 -3.80
N VAL A 18 6.27 -3.75 -3.38
CA VAL A 18 5.10 -3.96 -2.53
C VAL A 18 5.39 -3.55 -1.09
N THR A 19 6.56 -3.93 -0.56
CA THR A 19 6.99 -3.48 0.78
C THR A 19 7.10 -1.95 0.85
N LEU A 20 7.66 -1.30 -0.18
CA LEU A 20 7.77 0.17 -0.20
C LEU A 20 6.39 0.84 -0.24
N ALA A 21 5.47 0.31 -1.04
CA ALA A 21 4.09 0.77 -1.11
C ALA A 21 3.37 0.60 0.23
N CYS A 22 3.55 -0.53 0.91
CA CYS A 22 3.01 -0.80 2.25
C CYS A 22 3.55 0.19 3.30
N LEU A 23 4.85 0.49 3.25
CA LEU A 23 5.46 1.50 4.12
C LEU A 23 4.82 2.87 3.91
N VAL A 24 4.60 3.28 2.66
CA VAL A 24 3.92 4.54 2.33
C VAL A 24 2.48 4.56 2.83
N LEU A 25 1.74 3.47 2.59
CA LEU A 25 0.36 3.30 3.02
C LEU A 25 0.24 3.44 4.53
N TRP A 26 1.01 2.67 5.29
CA TRP A 26 0.98 2.70 6.74
C TRP A 26 1.44 4.05 7.28
N ARG A 27 2.59 4.56 6.81
CA ARG A 27 3.21 5.76 7.40
C ARG A 27 2.37 7.01 7.20
N LEU A 28 1.68 7.17 6.07
CA LEU A 28 0.76 8.29 5.86
C LEU A 28 -0.47 8.23 6.76
N ASN A 29 -1.04 7.04 6.98
CA ASN A 29 -2.14 6.88 7.94
C ASN A 29 -1.69 7.14 9.37
N HIS A 30 -0.48 6.69 9.72
CA HIS A 30 0.11 6.82 11.05
C HIS A 30 0.47 8.29 11.38
N ILE A 31 1.05 9.04 10.44
CA ILE A 31 1.39 10.47 10.64
C ILE A 31 0.13 11.34 10.64
N HIS A 32 -0.88 11.00 9.83
CA HIS A 32 -2.14 11.72 9.70
C HIS A 32 -1.99 13.24 9.44
N PRO A 33 -1.25 13.68 8.40
CA PRO A 33 -0.81 15.07 8.26
C PRO A 33 -1.91 16.08 7.85
N PHE A 34 -3.04 15.62 7.33
CA PHE A 34 -4.13 16.50 6.85
C PHE A 34 -5.31 16.51 7.82
N ILE A 35 -6.13 17.57 7.77
CA ILE A 35 -7.37 17.68 8.56
C ILE A 35 -8.39 16.60 8.14
N ASN A 36 -8.43 16.24 6.86
CA ASN A 36 -9.27 15.17 6.33
C ASN A 36 -8.61 14.56 5.07
N GLY A 37 -9.05 13.38 4.67
CA GLY A 37 -8.62 12.73 3.43
C GLY A 37 -7.38 11.85 3.56
N ASN A 38 -6.77 11.73 4.74
CA ASN A 38 -5.54 10.95 4.96
C ASN A 38 -5.66 9.52 4.41
N GLY A 39 -6.79 8.83 4.68
CA GLY A 39 -6.99 7.48 4.17
C GLY A 39 -7.07 7.41 2.63
N ARG A 40 -7.62 8.43 1.96
CA ARG A 40 -7.66 8.49 0.49
C ARG A 40 -6.27 8.77 -0.07
N THR A 41 -5.57 9.75 0.51
CA THR A 41 -4.21 10.11 0.13
C THR A 41 -3.24 8.95 0.33
N ALA A 42 -3.34 8.21 1.44
CA ALA A 42 -2.47 7.07 1.72
C ALA A 42 -2.64 5.94 0.70
N ARG A 43 -3.89 5.60 0.33
CA ARG A 43 -4.15 4.58 -0.71
C ARG A 43 -3.67 5.04 -2.10
N ALA A 44 -3.91 6.29 -2.46
CA ALA A 44 -3.44 6.84 -3.73
C ALA A 44 -1.91 6.88 -3.80
N ALA A 45 -1.24 7.34 -2.73
CA ALA A 45 0.21 7.41 -2.67
C ALA A 45 0.87 6.02 -2.66
N CYS A 46 0.28 5.05 -1.95
CA CYS A 46 0.68 3.65 -1.98
C CYS A 46 0.72 3.12 -3.42
N TYR A 47 -0.39 3.25 -4.14
CA TYR A 47 -0.50 2.76 -5.51
C TYR A 47 0.41 3.53 -6.48
N PHE A 48 0.53 4.85 -6.30
CA PHE A 48 1.43 5.67 -7.11
C PHE A 48 2.91 5.24 -6.96
N VAL A 49 3.38 5.05 -5.72
CA VAL A 49 4.76 4.61 -5.45
C VAL A 49 5.00 3.19 -5.99
N LEU A 50 4.03 2.30 -5.85
CA LEU A 50 4.10 0.95 -6.43
C LEU A 50 4.33 1.02 -7.95
N CYS A 51 3.47 1.73 -8.67
CA CYS A 51 3.55 1.86 -10.13
C CYS A 51 4.85 2.56 -10.57
N LEU A 52 5.25 3.64 -9.89
CA LEU A 52 6.52 4.32 -10.19
C LEU A 52 7.72 3.39 -10.03
N LYS A 53 7.75 2.59 -8.96
CA LYS A 53 8.85 1.69 -8.70
C LYS A 53 8.87 0.47 -9.65
N LEU A 54 7.71 0.03 -10.11
CA LEU A 54 7.60 -0.97 -11.18
C LEU A 54 7.95 -0.41 -12.57
N GLY A 55 7.88 0.92 -12.74
CA GLY A 55 8.07 1.56 -14.04
C GLY A 55 6.90 1.38 -14.99
N ALA A 56 5.74 0.96 -14.48
CA ALA A 56 4.54 0.68 -15.27
C ALA A 56 3.27 0.92 -14.44
N LEU A 57 2.17 1.23 -15.14
CA LEU A 57 0.84 1.15 -14.56
C LEU A 57 0.38 -0.31 -14.58
N LEU A 58 -0.18 -0.77 -13.48
CA LEU A 58 -0.78 -2.10 -13.43
C LEU A 58 -2.13 -2.10 -14.17
N PRO A 59 -2.44 -3.14 -14.95
CA PRO A 59 -3.72 -3.26 -15.64
C PRO A 59 -4.83 -3.63 -14.65
N GLY A 60 -6.08 -3.77 -15.12
CA GLY A 60 -7.26 -4.03 -14.28
C GLY A 60 -8.17 -2.81 -14.17
N GLU A 61 -9.48 -3.04 -14.15
CA GLU A 61 -10.47 -1.97 -14.04
C GLU A 61 -10.60 -1.49 -12.58
N LYS A 62 -10.76 -2.44 -11.66
CA LYS A 62 -10.79 -2.15 -10.23
C LYS A 62 -9.38 -2.22 -9.66
N ILE A 63 -8.83 -1.04 -9.34
CA ILE A 63 -7.44 -0.87 -8.91
C ILE A 63 -7.26 -0.99 -7.39
N LEU A 64 -6.02 -1.22 -6.94
CA LEU A 64 -5.64 -1.42 -5.54
C LEU A 64 -6.28 -0.42 -4.55
N PRO A 65 -6.34 0.91 -4.81
CA PRO A 65 -7.02 1.84 -3.92
C PRO A 65 -8.50 1.55 -3.66
N GLU A 66 -9.21 1.02 -4.65
CA GLU A 66 -10.62 0.62 -4.57
C GLU A 66 -10.73 -0.71 -3.83
N LEU A 67 -9.92 -1.70 -4.20
CA LEU A 67 -9.86 -3.00 -3.53
C LEU A 67 -9.55 -2.88 -2.02
N LEU A 68 -8.64 -2.00 -1.64
CA LEU A 68 -8.36 -1.67 -0.23
C LEU A 68 -9.54 -0.99 0.47
N THR A 69 -10.38 -0.26 -0.26
CA THR A 69 -11.59 0.37 0.28
C THR A 69 -12.69 -0.67 0.50
N GLU A 70 -12.85 -1.62 -0.41
CA GLU A 70 -13.79 -2.74 -0.29
C GLU A 70 -13.38 -3.72 0.82
N ASN A 71 -12.06 -3.95 0.98
CA ASN A 71 -11.50 -4.80 2.03
C ASN A 71 -11.16 -4.01 3.32
N ARG A 72 -11.94 -2.97 3.65
CA ARG A 72 -11.64 -2.01 4.74
C ARG A 72 -11.31 -2.69 6.07
N ASP A 73 -12.07 -3.70 6.47
CA ASP A 73 -11.90 -4.32 7.79
C ASP A 73 -10.55 -5.06 7.88
N ARG A 74 -10.22 -5.85 6.85
CA ARG A 74 -8.91 -6.55 6.74
C ARG A 74 -7.77 -5.54 6.70
N TYR A 75 -7.94 -4.48 5.91
CA TYR A 75 -6.98 -3.38 5.80
C TYR A 75 -6.72 -2.69 7.14
N VAL A 76 -7.77 -2.38 7.91
CA VAL A 76 -7.64 -1.76 9.24
C VAL A 76 -6.97 -2.70 10.24
N VAL A 77 -7.25 -4.00 10.19
CA VAL A 77 -6.57 -5.01 11.01
C VAL A 77 -5.07 -5.02 10.72
N ALA A 78 -4.68 -5.10 9.44
CA ALA A 78 -3.28 -5.12 9.05
C ALA A 78 -2.51 -3.83 9.45
N LEU A 79 -3.16 -2.66 9.37
CA LEU A 79 -2.57 -1.41 9.87
C LEU A 79 -2.34 -1.43 11.39
N ARG A 80 -3.30 -1.96 12.15
CA ARG A 80 -3.18 -2.07 13.61
C ARG A 80 -2.08 -3.05 14.02
N ALA A 81 -1.89 -4.13 13.28
CA ALA A 81 -0.79 -5.06 13.50
C ALA A 81 0.57 -4.37 13.30
N ALA A 82 0.70 -3.54 12.24
CA ALA A 82 1.89 -2.73 12.03
C ALA A 82 2.12 -1.72 13.17
N ASP A 83 1.07 -1.02 13.62
CA ASP A 83 1.17 -0.10 14.77
C ASP A 83 1.61 -0.82 16.06
N ALA A 84 1.06 -2.01 16.34
CA ALA A 84 1.43 -2.82 17.50
C ALA A 84 2.90 -3.26 17.44
N SER A 85 3.36 -3.76 16.29
CA SER A 85 4.76 -4.17 16.11
C SER A 85 5.75 -3.02 16.30
N LEU A 86 5.40 -1.81 15.82
CA LEU A 86 6.23 -0.63 16.05
C LEU A 86 6.32 -0.31 17.55
N ALA A 87 5.22 -0.43 18.29
CA ALA A 87 5.21 -0.20 19.74
C ALA A 87 6.07 -1.23 20.50
N GLU A 88 6.24 -2.44 19.95
CA GLU A 88 7.14 -3.48 20.46
C GLU A 88 8.62 -3.24 20.07
N GLY A 89 8.91 -2.22 19.26
CA GLY A 89 10.25 -1.74 18.95
C GLY A 89 10.74 -2.04 17.53
N ALA A 90 10.00 -2.80 16.73
CA ALA A 90 10.37 -3.13 15.36
C ALA A 90 9.14 -3.17 14.44
N LEU A 91 9.09 -2.24 13.49
CA LEU A 91 8.03 -2.20 12.50
C LEU A 91 8.00 -3.49 11.67
N ASN A 92 6.86 -4.17 11.70
CA ASN A 92 6.55 -5.33 10.89
C ASN A 92 5.36 -5.02 9.98
N LEU A 93 5.59 -5.12 8.66
CA LEU A 93 4.56 -4.86 7.64
C LEU A 93 4.03 -6.16 7.00
N ALA A 94 4.35 -7.34 7.52
CA ALA A 94 4.04 -8.62 6.88
C ALA A 94 2.55 -8.83 6.59
N GLU A 95 1.66 -8.52 7.55
CA GLU A 95 0.20 -8.65 7.34
C GLU A 95 -0.31 -7.67 6.26
N LEU A 96 0.19 -6.43 6.28
CA LEU A 96 -0.18 -5.43 5.28
C LEU A 96 0.34 -5.81 3.90
N HIS A 97 1.56 -6.31 3.83
CA HIS A 97 2.16 -6.82 2.59
C HIS A 97 1.34 -7.99 2.04
N SER A 98 1.00 -8.98 2.87
CA SER A 98 0.21 -10.13 2.42
C SER A 98 -1.13 -9.71 1.84
N LEU A 99 -1.83 -8.79 2.49
CA LEU A 99 -3.09 -8.25 1.98
C LEU A 99 -2.89 -7.48 0.67
N VAL A 100 -1.89 -6.59 0.60
CA VAL A 100 -1.64 -5.80 -0.62
C VAL A 100 -1.26 -6.70 -1.78
N SER A 101 -0.44 -7.73 -1.58
CA SER A 101 -0.11 -8.71 -2.62
C SER A 101 -1.34 -9.42 -3.15
N GLU A 102 -2.21 -9.94 -2.26
CA GLU A 102 -3.45 -10.61 -2.66
C GLU A 102 -4.35 -9.70 -3.50
N LEU A 103 -4.52 -8.44 -3.10
CA LEU A 103 -5.33 -7.49 -3.85
C LEU A 103 -4.69 -7.05 -5.17
N LEU A 104 -3.36 -7.10 -5.27
CA LEU A 104 -2.66 -6.85 -6.54
C LEU A 104 -2.84 -8.01 -7.51
N ASP A 105 -2.81 -9.25 -7.01
CA ASP A 105 -3.12 -10.43 -7.81
C ASP A 105 -4.57 -10.34 -8.33
N GLU A 106 -5.53 -10.01 -7.46
CA GLU A 106 -6.94 -9.76 -7.85
C GLU A 106 -7.06 -8.65 -8.91
N GLN A 107 -6.27 -7.57 -8.78
CA GLN A 107 -6.28 -6.49 -9.77
C GLN A 107 -5.82 -6.98 -11.16
N VAL A 108 -4.70 -7.72 -11.21
CA VAL A 108 -4.08 -8.13 -12.48
C VAL A 108 -4.86 -9.28 -13.13
N ASP A 109 -5.46 -10.17 -12.34
CA ASP A 109 -6.22 -11.32 -12.85
C ASP A 109 -7.51 -10.92 -13.58
N GLN A 110 -8.10 -9.75 -13.28
CA GLN A 110 -9.24 -9.19 -14.02
C GLN A 110 -9.00 -9.15 -15.54
N VAL A 111 -7.75 -8.98 -15.96
CA VAL A 111 -7.37 -8.88 -17.37
C VAL A 111 -7.29 -10.25 -18.03
N VAL A 112 -6.95 -11.30 -17.27
CA VAL A 112 -6.88 -12.67 -17.77
C VAL A 112 -8.28 -13.19 -18.08
N GLU A 113 -9.25 -12.88 -17.22
CA GLU A 113 -10.65 -13.29 -17.40
C GLU A 113 -11.35 -12.52 -18.54
N GLY A 114 -11.05 -11.22 -18.71
CA GLY A 114 -11.68 -10.38 -19.74
C GLY A 114 -11.19 -10.61 -21.18
N ASN A 115 -10.09 -11.36 -21.39
CA ASN A 115 -9.57 -11.70 -22.72
C ASN A 115 -10.06 -13.08 -23.23
N GLY A 116 -10.95 -13.74 -22.48
CA GLY A 116 -11.50 -15.06 -22.80
C GLY A 116 -12.88 -15.06 -23.48
N GLU A 117 -13.45 -13.89 -23.77
CA GLU A 117 -14.75 -13.72 -24.46
C GLU A 117 -14.60 -13.21 -25.90
#